data_AF-A0A7G1KG81-F1
#
_entry.id   AF-A0A7G1KG81-F1
#
_cell.length_a   1.000
_cell.length_b   1.000
_cell.length_c   1.000
_cell.angle_alpha   90.00
_cell.angle_beta   90.00
_cell.angle_gamma   90.00
#
_symmetry.space_group_name_H-M   'P 1'
#
loop_
_entity.id
_entity.type
_entity.pdbx_description
1 polymer ?
#
loop_
_entity_poly.entity_id
_entity_poly.type
_entity_poly.pdbx_seq_one_letter_code
_entity_poly.pdbx_strand_id
1 'polypeptide(L)' 'MTRSDAALIAGLPASSWRKSSFSGPDGNCVECAALPDTTVAVRNSNHPEDGALIFTRAELAAWIRGCSAGEFDDLM' A
#
# COMPACT_ATOMS: atom_id res chain seq x y z
N MET A 1 -8.28 7.90 -8.21
CA MET A 1 -8.52 8.25 -6.80
C MET A 1 -9.63 9.28 -6.75
N THR A 2 -10.75 8.96 -6.12
CA THR A 2 -11.83 9.95 -5.97
C THR A 2 -11.40 11.01 -4.94
N ARG A 3 -12.02 12.18 -4.97
CA ARG A 3 -11.75 13.24 -3.97
C ARG A 3 -12.04 12.77 -2.53
N SER A 4 -12.97 11.82 -2.37
CA SER A 4 -13.33 11.22 -1.09
C SER A 4 -12.22 10.31 -0.53
N ASP A 5 -11.59 9.53 -1.41
CA ASP A 5 -10.49 8.63 -1.05
C ASP A 5 -9.28 9.38 -0.50
N ALA A 6 -8.94 10.51 -1.13
CA ALA A 6 -7.82 11.36 -0.71
C ALA A 6 -8.04 11.96 0.70
N ALA A 7 -9.27 12.41 0.98
CA ALA A 7 -9.63 12.93 2.29
C ALA A 7 -9.58 11.84 3.38
N LEU A 8 -10.02 10.61 3.04
CA LEU A 8 -9.96 9.48 3.95
C LEU A 8 -8.52 9.10 4.29
N ILE A 9 -7.63 9.00 3.30
CA ILE A 9 -6.21 8.69 3.50
C ILE A 9 -5.52 9.74 4.38
N ALA A 10 -5.74 11.03 4.09
CA ALA A 10 -5.14 12.13 4.84
C ALA A 10 -5.57 12.17 6.32
N GLY A 11 -6.75 11.61 6.64
CA GLY A 11 -7.28 11.54 8.00
C GLY A 11 -6.85 10.32 8.81
N LEU A 12 -6.13 9.35 8.23
CA LEU A 12 -5.72 8.14 8.95
C LEU A 12 -4.58 8.43 9.93
N PRO A 13 -4.66 7.96 11.19
CA PRO A 13 -3.55 8.06 12.12
C PRO A 13 -2.38 7.19 11.66
N ALA A 14 -1.16 7.58 12.02
CA ALA A 14 0.06 6.83 11.67
C ALA A 14 0.01 5.36 12.15
N SER A 15 -0.67 5.07 13.26
CA SER A 15 -0.82 3.71 13.80
C SER A 15 -1.68 2.78 12.94
N SER A 16 -2.48 3.30 12.00
CA SER A 16 -3.24 2.49 11.04
C SER A 16 -2.34 1.92 9.94
N TRP A 17 -1.15 2.46 9.75
CA TRP A 17 -0.19 2.03 8.75
C TRP A 17 0.73 0.95 9.29
N ARG A 18 0.85 -0.14 8.54
CA ARG A 18 1.82 -1.20 8.77
C ARG A 18 2.97 -1.05 7.79
N LYS A 19 4.13 -0.66 8.30
CA LYS A 19 5.38 -0.61 7.53
C LYS A 19 5.90 -2.02 7.23
N SER A 20 6.42 -2.21 6.02
CA SER A 20 7.10 -3.45 5.63
C SER A 20 8.36 -3.66 6.49
N SER A 21 8.62 -4.91 6.88
CA SER A 21 9.86 -5.29 7.57
C SER A 21 11.10 -5.19 6.67
N PHE A 22 10.92 -5.11 5.35
CA PHE A 22 12.00 -4.92 4.37
C PHE A 22 12.34 -3.45 4.14
N SER A 23 11.60 -2.53 4.75
CA SER A 23 11.91 -1.11 4.69
C SER A 23 12.99 -0.75 5.70
N GLY A 24 14.06 -0.10 5.24
CA GLY A 24 15.20 0.26 6.07
C GLY A 24 15.82 1.61 5.69
N PRO A 25 16.94 1.98 6.33
CA PRO A 25 17.71 3.18 5.99
C PRO A 25 18.16 3.19 4.52
N ASP A 26 18.35 2.00 3.94
CA ASP A 26 18.87 1.80 2.59
C ASP A 26 17.79 1.88 1.49
N GLY A 27 16.53 2.19 1.85
CA GLY A 27 15.44 2.41 0.88
C GLY A 27 14.29 1.40 0.97
N ASN A 28 13.52 1.27 -0.12
CA ASN A 28 12.37 0.36 -0.27
C ASN A 28 11.26 0.56 0.79
N CYS A 29 11.03 1.82 1.16
CA CYS A 29 10.07 2.19 2.18
C CYS A 29 8.63 2.05 1.69
N VAL A 30 7.92 1.02 2.16
CA VAL A 30 6.51 0.78 1.82
C VAL A 30 5.71 0.52 3.08
N GLU A 31 4.54 1.11 3.16
CA GLU A 31 3.56 0.82 4.21
C GLU A 31 2.14 0.70 3.65
N CYS A 32 1.33 -0.10 4.34
CA CYS A 32 -0.04 -0.38 3.93
C CYS A 32 -1.01 -0.11 5.08
N ALA A 33 -2.22 0.37 4.78
CA ALA A 33 -3.30 0.54 5.74
C ALA A 33 -4.58 -0.12 5.23
N ALA A 34 -5.26 -0.87 6.10
CA ALA A 34 -6.61 -1.34 5.82
C ALA A 34 -7.57 -0.16 5.90
N LEU A 35 -8.42 0.00 4.89
CA LEU A 35 -9.44 1.03 4.84
C LEU A 35 -10.85 0.43 5.05
N PRO A 36 -11.87 1.28 5.30
CA PRO A 36 -13.27 0.88 5.14
C PRO A 36 -13.56 0.34 3.73
N ASP A 37 -14.73 -0.28 3.55
CA ASP A 37 -15.24 -0.73 2.25
C ASP A 37 -14.34 -1.73 1.49
N THR A 38 -13.66 -2.60 2.23
CA THR A 38 -12.85 -3.71 1.69
C THR A 38 -11.67 -3.27 0.81
N THR A 39 -11.14 -2.07 1.04
CA THR A 39 -9.96 -1.57 0.32
C THR A 39 -8.71 -1.53 1.20
N VAL A 40 -7.56 -1.37 0.56
CA VAL A 40 -6.23 -1.27 1.17
C VAL A 40 -5.49 -0.12 0.50
N ALA A 41 -4.96 0.80 1.31
CA ALA A 41 -4.04 1.82 0.85
C ALA A 41 -2.58 1.33 0.92
N VAL A 42 -1.78 1.69 -0.07
CA VAL A 42 -0.33 1.42 -0.13
C VAL A 42 0.38 2.72 -0.49
N ARG A 43 1.42 3.08 0.26
CA ARG A 43 2.23 4.28 -0.03
C ARG A 43 3.69 4.10 0.31
N ASN A 44 4.48 5.08 -0.09
CA ASN A 44 5.86 5.23 0.33
C ASN A 44 5.93 5.72 1.78
N SER A 45 6.59 4.98 2.67
CA SER A 45 6.67 5.34 4.10
C SER A 45 7.58 6.54 4.39
N ASN A 46 8.53 6.88 3.50
CA ASN A 46 9.43 8.03 3.71
C ASN A 46 8.91 9.32 3.06
N HIS A 47 7.90 9.21 2.20
CA HIS A 47 7.17 10.32 1.57
C HIS A 47 5.65 10.12 1.71
N PRO A 48 5.11 10.04 2.94
CA PRO A 48 3.68 9.82 3.16
C PRO A 48 2.77 10.93 2.59
N GLU A 49 3.33 12.11 2.34
CA GLU A 49 2.70 13.30 1.75
C GLU A 49 2.41 13.17 0.26
N ASP A 50 3.12 12.28 -0.45
CA ASP A 50 2.95 12.08 -1.91
C ASP A 50 1.64 11.34 -2.26
N GLY A 51 0.91 10.89 -1.22
CA GLY A 51 -0.37 10.20 -1.34
C GLY A 51 -0.25 8.68 -1.26
N ALA A 52 -1.34 7.98 -1.55
CA ALA A 52 -1.40 6.53 -1.52
C ALA A 52 -2.18 5.98 -2.71
N LEU A 53 -1.78 4.80 -3.18
CA LEU A 53 -2.56 4.00 -4.10
C LEU A 53 -3.58 3.18 -3.32
N ILE A 54 -4.81 3.07 -3.83
CA ILE A 54 -5.86 2.27 -3.22
C ILE A 54 -6.18 1.08 -4.13
N PHE A 55 -6.22 -0.09 -3.50
CA PHE A 55 -6.61 -1.34 -4.12
C PHE A 55 -7.81 -1.92 -3.39
N THR A 56 -8.68 -2.61 -4.10
CA THR A 56 -9.61 -3.55 -3.46
C THR A 56 -8.83 -4.71 -2.84
N ARG A 57 -9.40 -5.36 -1.82
CA ARG A 57 -8.82 -6.59 -1.27
C ARG A 57 -8.69 -7.69 -2.32
N ALA A 58 -9.60 -7.74 -3.29
CA ALA A 58 -9.56 -8.73 -4.36
C ALA A 58 -8.37 -8.52 -5.31
N GLU A 59 -8.13 -7.27 -5.73
CA GLU A 59 -6.96 -6.90 -6.55
C GLU A 59 -5.65 -7.18 -5.81
N LEU A 60 -5.54 -6.74 -4.55
CA LEU A 60 -4.31 -6.97 -3.79
C LEU A 60 -4.06 -8.46 -3.51
N ALA A 61 -5.11 -9.25 -3.26
CA ALA A 61 -4.98 -10.69 -3.09
C ALA A 61 -4.57 -11.39 -4.39
N ALA A 62 -5.07 -10.94 -5.54
CA ALA A 62 -4.62 -11.44 -6.84
C ALA A 62 -3.15 -11.12 -7.09
N TRP A 63 -2.74 -9.88 -6.83
CA TRP A 63 -1.35 -9.45 -6.95
C TRP A 63 -0.39 -10.30 -6.09
N ILE A 64 -0.70 -10.49 -4.80
CA ILE A 64 0.13 -11.30 -3.89
C ILE A 64 0.27 -12.74 -4.39
N ARG A 65 -0.82 -13.33 -4.90
CA ARG A 65 -0.78 -14.68 -5.48
C ARG A 65 0.11 -14.74 -6.71
N GLY A 66 0.00 -13.77 -7.63
CA GLY A 66 0.85 -13.68 -8.82
C GLY A 66 2.33 -13.54 -8.47
N CYS A 67 2.68 -12.62 -7.55
CA CYS A 67 4.05 -12.52 -7.04
C CYS A 67 4.54 -13.82 -6.41
N SER A 68 3.71 -14.50 -5.62
CA SER A 68 4.09 -15.77 -4.99
C SER A 68 4.26 -16.91 -5.99
N ALA A 69 3.61 -16.82 -7.16
CA ALA A 69 3.73 -17.76 -8.26
C ALA A 69 4.89 -17.43 -9.22
N GLY A 70 5.63 -16.33 -8.98
CA GLY A 70 6.72 -15.88 -9.84
C GLY A 70 6.25 -15.24 -11.16
N GLU A 71 4.99 -14.79 -11.25
CA GLU A 71 4.42 -14.22 -12.48
C GLU A 71 5.12 -12.94 -12.96
N PHE A 72 5.93 -12.31 -12.09
CA PHE A 72 6.60 -11.04 -12.33
C PHE A 72 8.11 -11.09 -12.10
N ASP A 73 8.70 -12.29 -12.01
CA ASP A 73 10.13 -12.45 -11.72
C ASP A 73 11.01 -11.92 -12.86
N ASP A 74 10.49 -11.83 -14.08
CA ASP A 74 11.19 -11.24 -15.23
C ASP A 74 11.36 -9.71 -15.12
N LEU A 75 10.67 -9.07 -14.18
CA LEU A 75 10.78 -7.64 -13.90
C LEU A 75 11.83 -7.30 -12.82
N MET A 76 12.46 -8.30 -12.20
CA MET A 76 13.40 -8.15 -11.06
C MET A 76 14.82 -8.54 -11.44
#